data_AF-A0AAD3CXI2-F1
#
_entry.id   AF-A0AAD3CXI2-F1
#
_cell.length_a   1.000
_cell.length_b   1.000
_cell.length_c   1.000
_cell.angle_alpha   90.00
_cell.angle_beta   90.00
_cell.angle_gamma   90.00
#
_symmetry.space_group_name_H-M   'P 1'
#
loop_
_entity.id
_entity.type
_entity.pdbx_description
1 polymer ?
#
loop_
_entity_poly.entity_id
_entity_poly.type
_entity_poly.pdbx_seq_one_letter_code
_entity_poly.pdbx_strand_id
1 'polypeptide(L)'
;MMKTAILATMLTAAAAFAPAQQAKTTTSLAASELDDGIGAVAPLGYFDPLGYIKDEETFIRYRAVERKHGRIAMMAMLGTFVHNNGWTFDGYLSPSQGLKFSDIDSGIGGLFQVPPAGLAQIILFCGFVELTWWPASDLSGDYGVRLGTLNDWEEQPAKYYRQKNAELNNGRAAMMGILGTFTHEVITGQNFAEQAAAGHFSPFGDGQGFF
;
A
#
# COMPACT_ATOMS: atom_id res chain seq x y z
N MET A 1 -65.50 13.48 19.51
CA MET A 1 -64.32 12.98 20.26
C MET A 1 -63.51 11.91 19.51
N MET A 2 -64.03 11.22 18.49
CA MET A 2 -63.29 10.15 17.78
C MET A 2 -62.31 10.64 16.68
N LYS A 3 -62.43 11.90 16.23
CA LYS A 3 -61.61 12.46 15.13
C LYS A 3 -60.24 12.99 15.60
N THR A 4 -60.07 13.29 16.89
CA THR A 4 -58.82 13.80 17.45
C THR A 4 -57.86 12.67 17.86
N ALA A 5 -58.37 11.46 18.14
CA ALA A 5 -57.55 10.30 18.52
C ALA A 5 -56.76 9.70 17.34
N ILE A 6 -57.28 9.83 16.12
CA ILE A 6 -56.65 9.30 14.89
C ILE A 6 -55.46 10.18 14.47
N LEU A 7 -55.50 11.49 14.76
CA LEU A 7 -54.41 12.40 14.44
C LEU A 7 -53.18 12.18 15.35
N ALA A 8 -53.40 11.81 16.61
CA ALA A 8 -52.32 11.58 17.59
C ALA A 8 -51.55 10.26 17.35
N THR A 9 -52.19 9.27 16.72
CA THR A 9 -51.58 7.98 16.38
C THR A 9 -50.77 8.04 15.08
N MET A 10 -51.09 8.95 14.15
CA MET A 10 -50.29 9.19 12.94
C MET A 10 -48.98 9.95 13.23
N LEU A 11 -48.99 10.87 14.20
CA LEU A 11 -47.80 11.63 14.60
C LEU A 11 -46.75 10.78 15.31
N THR A 12 -47.16 9.71 15.99
CA THR A 12 -46.26 8.77 16.68
C THR A 12 -45.65 7.73 15.74
N ALA A 13 -46.32 7.39 14.63
CA ALA A 13 -45.78 6.47 13.62
C ALA A 13 -44.65 7.09 12.77
N ALA A 14 -44.65 8.40 12.57
CA ALA A 14 -43.62 9.09 11.76
C ALA A 14 -42.26 9.23 12.46
N ALA A 15 -42.23 9.23 13.79
CA ALA A 15 -40.99 9.35 14.57
C ALA A 15 -40.16 8.04 14.62
N ALA A 16 -40.79 6.90 14.35
CA ALA A 16 -40.14 5.58 14.41
C ALA A 16 -39.33 5.23 13.14
N PHE A 17 -39.48 5.99 12.05
CA PHE A 17 -38.77 5.80 10.77
C PHE A 17 -37.81 6.95 10.43
N ALA A 18 -37.42 7.76 11.42
CA ALA A 18 -36.32 8.69 11.23
C ALA A 18 -35.00 7.89 11.17
N PRO A 19 -34.10 8.15 10.20
CA PRO A 19 -32.80 7.50 10.16
C PRO A 19 -32.08 7.81 11.47
N ALA A 20 -31.74 6.77 12.23
CA ALA A 20 -30.93 6.92 13.42
C ALA A 20 -29.61 7.56 13.00
N GLN A 21 -29.40 8.81 13.41
CA GLN A 21 -28.13 9.48 13.24
C GLN A 21 -27.11 8.68 14.07
N GLN A 22 -26.34 7.82 13.41
CA GLN A 22 -25.20 7.17 14.02
C GLN A 22 -24.30 8.29 14.54
N ALA A 23 -24.27 8.44 15.86
CA ALA A 23 -23.33 9.33 16.51
C ALA A 23 -21.94 8.88 16.06
N LYS A 24 -21.28 9.71 15.25
CA LYS A 24 -19.86 9.54 14.97
C LYS A 24 -19.16 9.68 16.32
N THR A 25 -18.66 8.58 16.85
CA THR A 25 -17.79 8.59 18.02
C THR A 25 -16.57 9.42 17.64
N THR A 26 -16.54 10.68 18.07
CA THR A 26 -15.36 11.54 17.94
C THR A 26 -14.39 11.11 19.02
N THR A 27 -13.59 10.08 18.73
CA THR A 27 -12.38 9.83 19.51
C THR A 27 -11.44 11.02 19.29
N SER A 28 -11.07 11.63 20.41
CA SER A 28 -10.15 12.76 20.59
C SER A 28 -8.92 12.72 19.70
N LEU A 29 -8.56 13.90 19.17
CA LEU A 29 -7.67 14.19 18.03
C LEU A 29 -8.23 13.71 16.70
N ALA A 30 -8.94 14.60 16.01
CA ALA A 30 -9.20 14.42 14.60
C ALA A 30 -7.85 14.46 13.88
N ALA A 31 -7.26 13.32 13.53
CA ALA A 31 -6.00 13.29 12.79
C ALA A 31 -6.09 13.98 11.42
N SER A 32 -7.30 14.39 10.99
CA SER A 32 -7.51 15.34 9.91
C SER A 32 -6.90 16.72 10.17
N GLU A 33 -6.65 17.10 11.42
CA GLU A 33 -6.01 18.37 11.80
C GLU A 33 -4.49 18.23 12.00
N LEU A 34 -3.97 17.00 12.14
CA LEU A 34 -2.54 16.74 12.46
C LEU A 34 -1.61 16.70 11.24
N ASP A 35 -2.14 16.58 10.02
CA ASP A 35 -1.38 16.59 8.76
C ASP A 35 -2.25 17.13 7.61
N ASP A 36 -3.00 18.21 7.88
CA ASP A 36 -3.87 18.90 6.91
C ASP A 36 -4.88 17.98 6.16
N GLY A 37 -5.23 16.82 6.75
CA GLY A 37 -6.10 15.83 6.13
C GLY A 37 -5.43 14.92 5.10
N ILE A 38 -4.09 14.94 4.97
CA ILE A 38 -3.36 14.02 4.11
C ILE A 38 -3.62 12.58 4.56
N GLY A 39 -3.97 11.72 3.61
CA GLY A 39 -4.31 10.31 3.81
C GLY A 39 -5.76 10.03 4.21
N ALA A 40 -6.55 11.05 4.57
CA ALA A 40 -7.98 10.93 4.80
C ALA A 40 -8.75 11.23 3.50
N VAL A 41 -8.77 10.25 2.58
CA VAL A 41 -9.38 10.40 1.25
C VAL A 41 -10.71 9.64 1.18
N ALA A 42 -11.67 10.15 0.43
CA ALA A 42 -12.91 9.43 0.13
C ALA A 42 -12.60 8.07 -0.56
N PRO A 43 -13.38 7.00 -0.32
CA PRO A 43 -14.69 6.98 0.34
C PRO A 43 -14.67 6.88 1.87
N LEU A 44 -13.54 6.48 2.48
CA LEU A 44 -13.48 6.18 3.92
C LEU A 44 -13.20 7.43 4.77
N GLY A 45 -12.50 8.43 4.24
CA GLY A 45 -12.07 9.59 5.02
C GLY A 45 -11.09 9.19 6.12
N TYR A 46 -11.29 9.69 7.34
CA TYR A 46 -10.49 9.27 8.48
C TYR A 46 -10.86 7.84 8.90
N PHE A 47 -9.86 6.95 8.89
CA PHE A 47 -10.05 5.52 9.16
C PHE A 47 -9.05 5.03 10.22
N ASP A 48 -9.48 5.03 11.48
CA ASP A 48 -8.79 4.38 12.61
C ASP A 48 -9.80 3.60 13.45
N PRO A 49 -10.20 2.38 13.03
CA PRO A 49 -11.19 1.58 13.77
C PRO A 49 -10.63 1.01 15.08
N LEU A 50 -9.30 0.94 15.24
CA LEU A 50 -8.64 0.32 16.40
C LEU A 50 -8.18 1.36 17.44
N GLY A 51 -8.23 2.65 17.12
CA GLY A 51 -7.88 3.73 18.03
C GLY A 51 -6.40 3.73 18.40
N TYR A 52 -5.52 3.43 17.43
CA TYR A 52 -4.07 3.41 17.66
C TYR A 52 -3.48 4.81 17.75
N ILE A 53 -4.12 5.81 17.17
CA ILE A 53 -3.65 7.20 17.20
C ILE A 53 -4.10 7.83 18.53
N LYS A 54 -3.17 7.92 19.47
CA LYS A 54 -3.39 8.54 20.79
C LYS A 54 -2.70 9.89 20.93
N ASP A 55 -1.50 10.00 20.36
CA ASP A 55 -0.63 11.17 20.46
C ASP A 55 -0.10 11.56 19.07
N GLU A 56 0.27 12.83 18.90
CA GLU A 56 0.80 13.38 17.65
C GLU A 56 2.13 12.74 17.23
N GLU A 57 3.04 12.49 18.17
CA GLU A 57 4.32 11.82 17.89
C GLU A 57 4.11 10.40 17.33
N THR A 58 3.16 9.68 17.91
CA THR A 58 2.78 8.34 17.46
C THR A 58 2.22 8.40 16.04
N PHE A 59 1.40 9.41 15.73
CA PHE A 59 0.85 9.62 14.40
C PHE A 59 1.93 9.93 13.37
N ILE A 60 2.86 10.85 13.65
CA ILE A 60 3.96 11.21 12.76
C ILE A 60 4.81 9.97 12.45
N ARG A 61 5.12 9.17 13.47
CA ARG A 61 5.86 7.92 13.30
C ARG A 61 5.11 6.91 12.45
N TYR A 62 3.83 6.66 12.73
CA TYR A 62 3.03 5.71 11.96
C TYR A 62 2.85 6.16 10.51
N ARG A 63 2.71 7.47 10.26
CA ARG A 63 2.65 8.03 8.90
C ARG A 63 3.95 7.82 8.14
N ALA A 64 5.10 8.02 8.78
CA ALA A 64 6.40 7.75 8.17
C ALA A 64 6.58 6.26 7.84
N VAL A 65 6.17 5.38 8.76
CA VAL A 65 6.21 3.92 8.57
C VAL A 65 5.29 3.48 7.43
N GLU A 66 4.05 3.97 7.39
CA GLU A 66 3.09 3.72 6.31
C GLU A 66 3.66 4.12 4.96
N ARG A 67 4.24 5.33 4.87
CA ARG A 67 4.86 5.82 3.63
C ARG A 67 6.05 4.97 3.21
N LYS A 68 6.92 4.56 4.13
CA LYS A 68 8.09 3.72 3.82
C LYS A 68 7.66 2.36 3.27
N HIS A 69 6.70 1.69 3.93
CA HIS A 69 6.15 0.42 3.44
C HIS A 69 5.46 0.60 2.09
N GLY A 70 4.77 1.73 1.88
CA GLY A 70 4.07 2.02 0.63
C GLY A 70 5.05 2.19 -0.54
N ARG A 71 6.14 2.93 -0.33
CA ARG A 71 7.22 3.11 -1.32
C ARG A 71 7.87 1.77 -1.69
N ILE A 72 8.18 0.94 -0.70
CA ILE A 72 8.76 -0.39 -0.92
C ILE A 72 7.77 -1.27 -1.70
N ALA A 73 6.50 -1.28 -1.30
CA ALA A 73 5.47 -2.07 -1.97
C ALA A 73 5.21 -1.61 -3.42
N MET A 74 5.22 -0.30 -3.69
CA MET A 74 5.08 0.23 -5.06
C MET A 74 6.23 -0.23 -5.95
N MET A 75 7.46 -0.17 -5.46
CA MET A 75 8.63 -0.67 -6.21
C MET A 75 8.60 -2.19 -6.38
N ALA A 76 8.15 -2.93 -5.36
CA ALA A 76 7.97 -4.37 -5.44
C ALA A 76 6.93 -4.75 -6.51
N MET A 77 5.77 -4.08 -6.55
CA MET A 77 4.73 -4.33 -7.57
C MET A 77 5.27 -4.09 -8.97
N LEU A 78 5.98 -2.97 -9.17
CA LEU A 78 6.63 -2.69 -10.45
C LEU A 78 7.63 -3.80 -10.81
N GLY A 79 8.44 -4.24 -9.85
CA GLY A 79 9.37 -5.36 -10.02
C GLY A 79 8.67 -6.65 -10.44
N THR A 80 7.56 -7.01 -9.78
CA THR A 80 6.73 -8.17 -10.15
C THR A 80 6.28 -8.06 -11.61
N PHE A 81 5.78 -6.90 -12.06
CA PHE A 81 5.36 -6.75 -13.46
C PHE A 81 6.54 -6.83 -14.44
N VAL A 82 7.67 -6.20 -14.13
CA VAL A 82 8.86 -6.19 -14.99
C VAL A 82 9.42 -7.61 -15.15
N HIS A 83 9.58 -8.33 -14.04
CA HIS A 83 10.13 -9.70 -14.06
C HIS A 83 9.18 -10.67 -14.78
N ASN A 84 7.87 -10.62 -14.49
CA ASN A 84 6.89 -11.49 -15.17
C ASN A 84 6.73 -11.19 -16.67
N ASN A 85 7.08 -9.99 -17.15
CA ASN A 85 7.14 -9.68 -18.58
C ASN A 85 8.44 -10.16 -19.26
N GLY A 86 9.36 -10.80 -18.51
CA GLY A 86 10.64 -11.28 -19.04
C GLY A 86 11.63 -10.15 -19.38
N TRP A 87 11.45 -8.96 -18.80
CA TRP A 87 12.39 -7.86 -18.99
C TRP A 87 13.61 -8.06 -18.09
N THR A 88 14.55 -8.87 -18.56
CA THR A 88 15.82 -9.16 -17.88
C THR A 88 16.97 -8.40 -18.52
N PHE A 89 17.98 -8.06 -17.72
CA PHE A 89 19.24 -7.55 -18.27
C PHE A 89 19.96 -8.66 -19.05
N ASP A 90 20.51 -8.32 -20.22
CA ASP A 90 21.34 -9.25 -20.97
C ASP A 90 22.71 -9.36 -20.29
N GLY A 91 23.07 -10.56 -19.82
CA GLY A 91 24.35 -10.83 -19.16
C GLY A 91 24.31 -11.86 -18.05
N TYR A 92 25.43 -11.93 -17.32
CA TYR A 92 25.61 -12.82 -16.18
C TYR A 92 25.44 -12.05 -14.86
N LEU A 93 24.61 -12.56 -13.96
CA LEU A 93 24.54 -12.09 -12.57
C LEU A 93 25.83 -12.45 -11.83
N SER A 94 26.32 -13.67 -12.04
CA SER A 94 27.50 -14.20 -11.36
C SER A 94 28.39 -14.94 -12.37
N PRO A 95 29.44 -14.30 -12.90
CA PRO A 95 30.36 -14.92 -13.84
C PRO A 95 31.06 -16.16 -13.25
N SER A 96 31.27 -16.19 -11.93
CA SER A 96 31.90 -17.32 -11.23
C SER A 96 31.00 -18.55 -11.12
N GLN A 97 29.68 -18.37 -11.15
CA GLN A 97 28.70 -19.46 -11.09
C GLN A 97 28.00 -19.70 -12.44
N GLY A 98 28.33 -18.92 -13.47
CA GLY A 98 27.71 -19.03 -14.80
C GLY A 98 26.22 -18.70 -14.82
N LEU A 99 25.71 -17.96 -13.82
CA LEU A 99 24.29 -17.69 -13.66
C LEU A 99 23.88 -16.43 -14.43
N LYS A 100 22.94 -16.55 -15.36
CA LYS A 100 22.40 -15.44 -16.14
C LYS A 100 21.18 -14.82 -15.47
N PHE A 101 20.87 -13.57 -15.80
CA PHE A 101 19.65 -12.92 -15.33
C PHE A 101 18.37 -13.58 -15.88
N SER A 102 18.46 -14.21 -17.06
CA SER A 102 17.35 -14.97 -17.66
C SER A 102 17.01 -16.25 -16.91
N ASP A 103 17.96 -16.79 -16.15
CA ASP A 103 17.82 -18.09 -15.50
C ASP A 103 17.18 -17.96 -14.10
N ILE A 104 16.94 -16.72 -13.66
CA ILE A 104 16.35 -16.41 -12.36
C ILE A 104 14.83 -16.50 -12.47
N ASP A 105 14.24 -17.19 -11.51
CA ASP A 105 12.79 -17.27 -11.38
C ASP A 105 12.15 -15.89 -11.14
N SER A 106 11.02 -15.62 -11.79
CA SER A 106 10.34 -14.33 -11.76
C SER A 106 9.43 -14.14 -10.53
N GLY A 107 9.11 -15.22 -9.82
CA GLY A 107 8.34 -15.17 -8.58
C GLY A 107 9.21 -15.07 -7.32
N ILE A 108 8.61 -15.40 -6.17
CA ILE A 108 9.29 -15.34 -4.87
C ILE A 108 10.56 -16.21 -4.79
N GLY A 109 10.65 -17.27 -5.60
CA GLY A 109 11.81 -18.16 -5.69
C GLY A 109 13.09 -17.46 -6.16
N GLY A 110 12.97 -16.38 -6.94
CA GLY A 110 14.11 -15.66 -7.50
C GLY A 110 15.05 -15.11 -6.42
N LEU A 111 14.52 -14.67 -5.28
CA LEU A 111 15.32 -14.14 -4.18
C LEU A 111 16.31 -15.17 -3.61
N PHE A 112 15.90 -16.45 -3.58
CA PHE A 112 16.72 -17.53 -3.03
C PHE A 112 17.76 -18.07 -4.04
N GLN A 113 17.61 -17.74 -5.32
CA GLN A 113 18.57 -18.10 -6.37
C GLN A 113 19.73 -17.11 -6.46
N VAL A 114 19.55 -15.89 -5.93
CA VAL A 114 20.62 -14.89 -5.88
C VAL A 114 21.72 -15.35 -4.92
N PRO A 115 23.00 -15.30 -5.34
CA PRO A 115 24.11 -15.69 -4.47
C PRO A 115 24.13 -14.87 -3.17
N PRO A 116 24.43 -15.47 -2.01
CA PRO A 116 24.44 -14.77 -0.72
C PRO A 116 25.36 -13.54 -0.69
N ALA A 117 26.47 -13.58 -1.43
CA ALA A 117 27.37 -12.43 -1.56
C ALA A 117 26.70 -11.23 -2.25
N GLY A 118 25.86 -11.47 -3.27
CA GLY A 118 25.10 -10.41 -3.94
C GLY A 118 24.01 -9.83 -3.03
N LEU A 119 23.30 -10.68 -2.30
CA LEU A 119 22.33 -10.23 -1.30
C LEU A 119 22.98 -9.39 -0.20
N ALA A 120 24.16 -9.80 0.29
CA ALA A 120 24.91 -9.04 1.28
C ALA A 120 25.33 -7.66 0.74
N GLN A 121 25.75 -7.56 -0.53
CA GLN A 121 26.06 -6.27 -1.16
C GLN A 121 24.84 -5.35 -1.22
N ILE A 122 23.67 -5.88 -1.59
CA ILE A 122 22.41 -5.11 -1.64
C ILE A 122 22.04 -4.61 -0.23
N ILE A 123 22.03 -5.50 0.77
CA ILE A 123 21.67 -5.14 2.15
C ILE A 123 22.64 -4.10 2.71
N LEU A 124 23.95 -4.26 2.48
CA LEU A 124 24.96 -3.32 2.95
C LEU A 124 24.79 -1.95 2.29
N PHE A 125 24.56 -1.91 0.97
CA PHE A 125 24.34 -0.66 0.26
C PHE A 125 23.04 0.03 0.69
N CYS A 126 21.93 -0.71 0.76
CA CYS A 126 20.66 -0.17 1.25
C CYS A 126 20.76 0.32 2.70
N GLY A 127 21.46 -0.42 3.57
CA GLY A 127 21.72 -0.02 4.94
C GLY A 127 22.56 1.26 5.03
N PHE A 128 23.58 1.41 4.17
CA PHE A 128 24.37 2.64 4.09
C PHE A 128 23.51 3.83 3.64
N VAL A 129 22.72 3.67 2.58
CA VAL A 129 21.81 4.71 2.07
C VAL A 129 20.82 5.14 3.15
N GLU A 130 20.22 4.17 3.84
CA GLU A 130 19.21 4.41 4.89
C GLU A 130 19.77 5.09 6.14
N LEU A 131 21.07 4.96 6.42
CA LEU A 131 21.71 5.58 7.58
C LEU A 131 22.34 6.95 7.26
N THR A 132 22.81 7.16 6.03
CA THR A 132 23.66 8.32 5.70
C THR A 132 23.01 9.32 4.76
N TRP A 133 22.48 8.87 3.62
CA TRP A 133 21.91 9.77 2.61
C TRP A 133 20.44 10.05 2.84
N TRP A 134 19.66 9.01 3.10
CA TRP A 134 18.21 9.09 3.31
C TRP A 134 17.87 8.50 4.67
N PRO A 135 18.17 9.24 5.76
CA PRO A 135 17.99 8.76 7.11
C PRO A 135 16.53 8.36 7.35
N ALA A 136 16.29 7.10 7.70
CA ALA A 136 14.96 6.65 8.09
C ALA A 136 14.46 7.28 9.41
N SER A 137 15.35 7.93 10.17
CA SER A 137 14.99 8.74 11.33
C SER A 137 14.31 10.06 10.96
N ASP A 138 14.43 10.51 9.71
CA ASP A 138 13.69 11.66 9.23
C ASP A 138 12.24 11.27 8.90
N LEU A 139 11.35 11.57 9.85
CA LEU A 139 9.92 11.27 9.78
C LEU A 139 9.18 12.15 8.76
N SER A 140 9.80 13.24 8.30
CA SER A 140 9.21 14.09 7.26
C SER A 140 9.07 13.34 5.93
N GLY A 141 9.96 12.38 5.67
CA GLY A 141 10.05 11.57 4.45
C GLY A 141 10.32 12.37 3.17
N ASP A 142 10.79 13.60 3.30
CA ASP A 142 11.23 14.47 2.21
C ASP A 142 12.76 14.55 2.16
N TYR A 143 13.35 13.80 1.25
CA TYR A 143 14.79 13.70 1.12
C TYR A 143 15.43 14.74 0.19
N GLY A 144 14.70 15.83 -0.14
CA GLY A 144 15.21 16.91 -0.99
C GLY A 144 15.36 16.55 -2.47
N VAL A 145 14.87 15.38 -2.90
CA VAL A 145 14.89 14.99 -4.32
C VAL A 145 13.74 15.69 -5.05
N ARG A 146 14.09 16.53 -6.03
CA ARG A 146 13.13 17.26 -6.87
C ARG A 146 13.36 16.94 -8.33
N LEU A 147 12.31 16.54 -9.04
CA LEU A 147 12.37 16.26 -10.47
C LEU A 147 11.82 17.45 -11.26
N GLY A 148 12.64 18.51 -11.39
CA GLY A 148 12.30 19.72 -12.14
C GLY A 148 10.94 20.30 -11.76
N THR A 149 10.16 20.72 -12.75
CA THR A 149 8.84 21.36 -12.59
C THR A 149 7.71 20.43 -12.12
N LEU A 150 7.96 19.11 -12.00
CA LEU A 150 6.96 18.16 -11.52
C LEU A 150 6.75 18.22 -10.01
N ASN A 151 7.78 18.65 -9.28
CA ASN A 151 7.81 18.71 -7.81
C ASN A 151 7.93 20.15 -7.28
N ASP A 152 7.39 21.12 -8.02
CA ASP A 152 7.36 22.51 -7.59
C ASP A 152 6.22 22.75 -6.58
N TRP A 153 6.43 22.25 -5.37
CA TRP A 153 5.43 22.25 -4.29
C TRP A 153 5.31 23.60 -3.60
N GLU A 154 6.33 24.45 -3.72
CA GLU A 154 6.36 25.80 -3.14
C GLU A 154 5.44 26.75 -3.92
N GLU A 155 5.42 26.64 -5.25
CA GLU A 155 4.54 27.46 -6.09
C GLU A 155 3.08 26.97 -6.10
N GLN A 156 2.82 25.68 -5.83
CA GLN A 156 1.49 25.08 -6.04
C GLN A 156 1.05 24.16 -4.87
N PRO A 157 0.53 24.71 -3.77
CA PRO A 157 0.15 23.92 -2.58
C PRO A 157 -0.94 22.88 -2.87
N ALA A 158 -1.88 23.17 -3.79
CA ALA A 158 -2.91 22.20 -4.17
C ALA A 158 -2.33 20.93 -4.82
N LYS A 159 -1.22 21.06 -5.58
CA LYS A 159 -0.54 19.90 -6.19
C LYS A 159 0.16 19.06 -5.13
N TYR A 160 0.76 19.71 -4.14
CA TYR A 160 1.41 19.04 -3.03
C TYR A 160 0.48 18.07 -2.30
N TYR A 161 -0.70 18.54 -1.85
CA TYR A 161 -1.68 17.68 -1.16
C TYR A 161 -2.18 16.55 -2.07
N ARG A 162 -2.45 16.84 -3.34
CA ARG A 162 -2.90 15.83 -4.31
C ARG A 162 -1.85 14.74 -4.52
N GLN A 163 -0.60 15.11 -4.75
CA GLN A 163 0.49 14.16 -5.03
C GLN A 163 0.82 13.32 -3.80
N LYS A 164 0.85 13.91 -2.60
CA LYS A 164 1.04 13.16 -1.35
C LYS A 164 -0.09 12.18 -1.08
N ASN A 165 -1.34 12.59 -1.30
CA ASN A 165 -2.50 11.69 -1.21
C ASN A 165 -2.43 10.56 -2.25
N ALA A 166 -1.99 10.87 -3.47
CA ALA A 166 -1.80 9.86 -4.51
C ALA A 166 -0.69 8.86 -4.17
N GLU A 167 0.45 9.33 -3.64
CA GLU A 167 1.55 8.49 -3.16
C GLU A 167 1.05 7.52 -2.08
N LEU A 168 0.32 8.03 -1.08
CA LEU A 168 -0.15 7.20 0.03
C LEU A 168 -1.19 6.17 -0.43
N ASN A 169 -2.15 6.58 -1.27
CA ASN A 169 -3.19 5.67 -1.75
C ASN A 169 -2.64 4.60 -2.70
N ASN A 170 -1.70 4.95 -3.59
CA ASN A 170 -1.01 3.97 -4.42
C ASN A 170 -0.13 3.05 -3.57
N GLY A 171 0.51 3.57 -2.52
CA GLY A 171 1.25 2.78 -1.54
C GLY A 171 0.36 1.75 -0.83
N ARG A 172 -0.81 2.17 -0.31
CA ARG A 172 -1.80 1.29 0.34
C ARG A 172 -2.29 0.20 -0.62
N ALA A 173 -2.62 0.57 -1.86
CA ALA A 173 -3.04 -0.38 -2.88
C ALA A 173 -1.92 -1.37 -3.23
N ALA A 174 -0.68 -0.89 -3.36
CA ALA A 174 0.47 -1.74 -3.66
C ALA A 174 0.81 -2.72 -2.53
N MET A 175 0.66 -2.33 -1.25
CA MET A 175 0.82 -3.24 -0.12
C MET A 175 -0.17 -4.41 -0.21
N MET A 176 -1.43 -4.13 -0.51
CA MET A 176 -2.46 -5.16 -0.71
C MET A 176 -2.18 -6.00 -1.96
N GLY A 177 -1.69 -5.37 -3.03
CA GLY A 177 -1.30 -6.04 -4.27
C GLY A 177 -0.20 -7.08 -4.05
N ILE A 178 0.91 -6.69 -3.41
CA ILE A 178 2.03 -7.61 -3.13
C ILE A 178 1.60 -8.75 -2.21
N LEU A 179 0.82 -8.45 -1.17
CA LEU A 179 0.30 -9.50 -0.29
C LEU A 179 -0.54 -10.51 -1.06
N GLY A 180 -1.37 -10.04 -2.00
CA GLY A 180 -2.15 -10.90 -2.90
C GLY A 180 -1.24 -11.76 -3.79
N THR A 181 -0.32 -11.14 -4.52
CA THR A 181 0.60 -11.85 -5.42
C THR A 181 1.40 -12.93 -4.69
N PHE A 182 2.02 -12.60 -3.56
CA PHE A 182 2.80 -13.57 -2.78
C PHE A 182 1.95 -14.74 -2.27
N THR A 183 0.75 -14.45 -1.77
CA THR A 183 -0.15 -15.50 -1.30
C THR A 183 -0.58 -16.41 -2.46
N HIS A 184 -0.88 -15.84 -3.62
CA HIS A 184 -1.26 -16.60 -4.82
C HIS A 184 -0.11 -17.43 -5.38
N GLU A 185 1.10 -16.90 -5.49
CA GLU A 185 2.28 -17.65 -5.94
C GLU A 185 2.57 -18.85 -5.03
N VAL A 186 2.47 -18.66 -3.70
CA VAL A 186 2.70 -19.75 -2.74
C VAL A 186 1.61 -20.81 -2.79
N ILE A 187 0.34 -20.43 -2.93
CA ILE A 187 -0.79 -21.39 -2.96
C ILE A 187 -0.82 -22.18 -4.28
N THR A 188 -0.61 -21.51 -5.41
CA THR A 188 -0.69 -22.15 -6.74
C THR A 188 0.61 -22.85 -7.14
N GLY A 189 1.75 -22.47 -6.53
CA GLY A 189 3.07 -22.92 -6.93
C GLY A 189 3.49 -22.42 -8.32
N GLN A 190 2.78 -21.45 -8.88
CA GLN A 190 3.01 -20.89 -10.20
C GLN A 190 3.25 -19.39 -10.10
N ASN A 191 4.13 -18.87 -10.96
CA ASN A 191 4.37 -17.43 -11.08
C ASN A 191 3.16 -16.70 -11.66
N PHE A 192 3.08 -15.38 -11.46
CA PHE A 192 2.00 -14.58 -12.03
C PHE A 192 1.89 -14.73 -13.56
N ALA A 193 3.01 -14.76 -14.28
CA ALA A 193 3.03 -14.99 -15.73
C ALA A 193 2.50 -16.39 -16.12
N GLU A 194 2.84 -17.41 -15.33
CA GLU A 194 2.44 -18.80 -15.58
C GLU A 194 0.95 -18.99 -15.31
N GLN A 195 0.43 -18.42 -14.21
CA GLN A 195 -1.00 -18.41 -13.91
C GLN A 195 -1.78 -17.74 -15.05
N ALA A 196 -1.27 -16.61 -15.56
CA ALA A 196 -1.90 -15.90 -16.67
C ALA A 196 -1.87 -16.69 -17.98
N ALA A 197 -0.75 -17.36 -18.29
CA ALA A 197 -0.61 -18.20 -19.47
C ALA A 197 -1.46 -19.48 -19.40
N ALA A 198 -1.58 -20.08 -18.21
CA ALA A 198 -2.40 -21.26 -17.98
C ALA A 198 -3.90 -20.95 -17.87
N GLY A 199 -4.27 -19.67 -17.71
CA GLY A 199 -5.66 -19.26 -17.47
C GLY A 199 -6.16 -19.60 -16.06
N HIS A 200 -5.24 -19.88 -15.12
CA HIS A 200 -5.50 -20.29 -13.73
C HIS A 200 -5.94 -19.12 -12.84
N PHE A 201 -6.94 -18.36 -13.31
CA PHE A 201 -7.53 -17.27 -12.55
C PHE A 201 -8.64 -17.74 -11.62
N SER A 202 -9.07 -19.01 -11.76
CA SER A 202 -10.16 -19.56 -10.97
C SER A 202 -9.60 -20.16 -9.66
N PRO A 203 -9.97 -19.63 -8.48
CA PRO A 203 -9.48 -20.17 -7.21
C PRO A 203 -10.12 -21.52 -6.82
N PHE A 204 -11.07 -22.03 -7.62
CA PHE A 204 -11.86 -23.23 -7.31
C PHE A 204 -11.95 -24.25 -8.47
N GLY A 205 -11.34 -23.97 -9.64
CA GLY A 205 -11.63 -24.72 -10.87
C GLY A 205 -10.47 -25.52 -11.46
N ASP A 206 -9.21 -25.14 -11.22
CA ASP A 206 -8.09 -25.62 -12.05
C ASP A 206 -7.21 -26.72 -11.41
N GLY A 207 -7.66 -27.36 -10.32
CA GLY A 207 -7.10 -28.65 -9.85
C GLY A 207 -5.66 -28.65 -9.34
N GLN A 208 -5.03 -27.48 -9.14
CA GLN A 208 -3.72 -27.34 -8.50
C GLN A 208 -3.74 -26.49 -7.21
N GLY A 209 -4.92 -26.06 -6.76
CA GLY A 209 -5.08 -25.52 -5.42
C GLY A 209 -4.98 -26.62 -4.36
N PHE A 210 -4.47 -26.28 -3.18
CA PHE A 210 -4.39 -27.17 -2.01
C PHE A 210 -5.76 -27.50 -1.37
N PHE A 211 -6.81 -27.64 -2.19
CA PHE A 211 -8.16 -28.06 -1.79
C PHE A 211 -8.82 -28.92 -2.87
#